data_AF-A0A2H3BWA5-F1
#
_entry.id   AF-A0A2H3BWA5-F1
#
_cell.length_a   1.000
_cell.length_b   1.000
_cell.length_c   1.000
_cell.angle_alpha   90.00
_cell.angle_beta   90.00
_cell.angle_gamma   90.00
#
_symmetry.space_group_name_H-M   'P 1'
#
loop_
_entity.id
_entity.type
_entity.pdbx_description
1 polymer ?
#
loop_
_entity_poly.entity_id
_entity_poly.type
_entity_poly.pdbx_seq_one_letter_code
_entity_poly.pdbx_strand_id
1 'polypeptide(L)'
;MDPSHSPRHRDPNVHPSRPILRPRDGGSRRSDGPSVQFQTLPSPLPRPATADSQRTHQSRIPQRGQVSSRHTLRPEDMTTQQRPSQRSLSTPQPARRRSLSHPATSRDPEPIPPLTRPTGRAEECPEIETVMFGKWAVGAGYGPVLEPRIVASLKILPILNPVFSAPSPGNDHIIWNMMFHPSTARRVRNGVEEPFASFRYEPASSPRMTIFNVISPSFPWILDLRSKDPNVGVTVGDVLSELFLYFQVGLNSVELDRVSSQYRASIMEANSARRGLVPEESFGLQLLDWLLGSTQFVGLSRDTRYIENRNMPLSPDLYVMLTTLVGES
;
A
#
# COMPACT_ATOMS: atom_id res chain seq x y z
N MET A 1 -11.43 74.55 5.76
CA MET A 1 -11.70 73.12 5.61
C MET A 1 -10.85 72.64 4.45
N ASP A 2 -9.80 71.88 4.76
CA ASP A 2 -8.73 71.53 3.83
C ASP A 2 -9.10 70.29 2.99
N PRO A 3 -9.03 70.32 1.66
CA PRO A 3 -9.24 69.16 0.81
C PRO A 3 -7.93 68.76 0.12
N SER A 4 -7.10 67.93 0.74
CA SER A 4 -5.99 67.26 0.03
C SER A 4 -5.51 66.00 0.73
N HIS A 5 -6.17 64.88 0.47
CA HIS A 5 -5.60 63.55 0.74
C HIS A 5 -5.79 62.65 -0.48
N SER A 6 -4.76 62.62 -1.32
CA SER A 6 -4.59 61.58 -2.34
C SER A 6 -3.83 60.38 -1.74
N PRO A 7 -4.27 59.13 -1.94
CA PRO A 7 -3.54 57.95 -1.48
C PRO A 7 -2.29 57.70 -2.33
N ARG A 8 -1.15 57.46 -1.68
CA ARG A 8 0.11 57.10 -2.33
C ARG A 8 0.04 55.68 -2.89
N HIS A 9 0.30 55.55 -4.18
CA HIS A 9 0.53 54.30 -4.91
C HIS A 9 1.77 53.59 -4.31
N ARG A 10 1.63 52.33 -3.89
CA ARG A 10 2.77 51.48 -3.50
C ARG A 10 3.33 50.78 -4.74
N ASP A 11 4.65 50.84 -4.88
CA ASP A 11 5.44 50.20 -5.93
C ASP A 11 5.74 48.73 -5.53
N PRO A 12 5.42 47.71 -6.35
CA PRO A 12 5.55 46.30 -5.96
C PRO A 12 6.97 45.70 -6.10
N ASN A 13 7.98 46.47 -6.48
CA ASN A 13 9.32 45.92 -6.81
C ASN A 13 10.42 46.33 -5.81
N VAL A 14 10.29 45.95 -4.54
CA VAL A 14 11.40 46.01 -3.57
C VAL A 14 11.61 44.63 -2.94
N HIS A 15 12.62 43.91 -3.44
CA HIS A 15 13.12 42.69 -2.83
C HIS A 15 14.03 43.02 -1.64
N PRO A 16 13.76 42.49 -0.42
CA PRO A 16 14.71 42.60 0.67
C PRO A 16 15.87 41.61 0.48
N SER A 17 17.08 42.17 0.40
CA SER A 17 18.35 41.45 0.35
C SER A 17 18.54 40.57 1.59
N ARG A 18 18.81 39.28 1.39
CA ARG A 18 19.14 38.33 2.46
C ARG A 18 20.63 38.43 2.83
N PRO A 19 20.99 38.32 4.12
CA PRO A 19 22.38 38.29 4.55
C PRO A 19 23.03 36.92 4.27
N ILE A 20 24.29 36.99 3.83
CA ILE A 20 25.20 35.90 3.51
C ILE A 20 25.68 35.25 4.81
N LEU A 21 25.37 33.96 5.00
CA LEU A 21 25.98 33.12 6.04
C LEU A 21 26.88 32.07 5.36
N ARG A 22 28.14 32.04 5.83
CA ARG A 22 29.22 31.15 5.40
C ARG A 22 28.97 29.68 5.79
N PRO A 23 29.67 28.72 5.16
CA PRO A 23 29.45 27.29 5.37
C PRO A 23 30.09 26.82 6.68
N ARG A 24 29.39 25.92 7.38
CA ARG A 24 29.93 25.14 8.48
C ARG A 24 30.01 23.68 8.03
N ASP A 25 31.23 23.16 8.03
CA ASP A 25 31.57 21.78 7.73
C ASP A 25 30.96 20.78 8.73
N GLY A 26 30.73 19.57 8.23
CA GLY A 26 30.79 18.34 9.02
C GLY A 26 29.48 17.87 9.65
N GLY A 27 28.83 16.87 9.03
CA GLY A 27 27.74 16.14 9.66
C GLY A 27 27.13 15.08 8.77
N SER A 28 27.72 13.88 8.80
CA SER A 28 27.21 12.64 8.20
C SER A 28 25.75 12.41 8.60
N ARG A 29 24.82 12.62 7.66
CA ARG A 29 23.41 12.28 7.82
C ARG A 29 23.22 10.81 7.46
N ARG A 30 23.15 9.97 8.48
CA ARG A 30 22.42 8.70 8.39
C ARG A 30 20.95 9.05 8.10
N SER A 31 20.41 8.45 7.07
CA SER A 31 18.99 8.53 6.71
C SER A 31 18.16 7.84 7.78
N ASP A 32 17.46 8.62 8.59
CA ASP A 32 16.38 8.13 9.45
C ASP A 32 15.22 7.68 8.55
N GLY A 33 15.18 6.37 8.26
CA GLY A 33 14.00 5.72 7.70
C GLY A 33 12.84 5.71 8.72
N PRO A 34 11.60 5.47 8.27
CA PRO A 34 10.43 5.48 9.14
C PRO A 34 10.55 4.41 10.22
N SER A 35 10.72 4.83 11.47
CA SER A 35 10.68 3.96 12.62
C SER A 35 9.22 3.60 12.91
N VAL A 36 8.80 2.42 12.51
CA VAL A 36 7.46 1.88 12.83
C VAL A 36 7.41 1.62 14.34
N GLN A 37 6.77 2.51 15.10
CA GLN A 37 6.49 2.30 16.52
C GLN A 37 5.24 1.45 16.66
N PHE A 38 5.40 0.19 17.04
CA PHE A 38 4.29 -0.70 17.33
C PHE A 38 3.71 -0.38 18.71
N GLN A 39 2.44 0.01 18.76
CA GLN A 39 1.68 0.01 20.00
C GLN A 39 1.46 -1.46 20.42
N THR A 40 2.18 -1.89 21.45
CA THR A 40 1.97 -3.19 22.08
C THR A 40 0.62 -3.20 22.79
N LEU A 41 -0.26 -4.12 22.40
CA LEU A 41 -1.50 -4.40 23.12
C LEU A 41 -1.21 -4.84 24.58
N PRO A 42 -2.07 -4.50 25.54
CA PRO A 42 -1.90 -4.90 26.94
C PRO A 42 -1.96 -6.43 27.09
N SER A 43 -1.00 -6.98 27.84
CA SER A 43 -0.89 -8.39 28.16
C SER A 43 -2.18 -8.95 28.80
N PRO A 44 -2.60 -10.18 28.47
CA PRO A 44 -3.77 -10.80 29.08
C PRO A 44 -3.56 -11.03 30.58
N LEU A 45 -4.58 -10.71 31.37
CA LEU A 45 -4.62 -10.94 32.82
C LEU A 45 -4.46 -12.44 33.15
N PRO A 46 -3.79 -12.78 34.27
CA PRO A 46 -3.61 -14.14 34.71
C PRO A 46 -4.95 -14.80 35.05
N ARG A 47 -5.20 -15.99 34.48
CA ARG A 47 -6.37 -16.81 34.83
C ARG A 47 -6.24 -17.35 36.25
N PRO A 48 -7.33 -17.39 37.04
CA PRO A 48 -7.31 -18.01 38.36
C PRO A 48 -7.18 -19.53 38.24
N ALA A 49 -6.39 -20.10 39.15
CA ALA A 49 -6.16 -21.53 39.29
C ALA A 49 -7.45 -22.25 39.71
N THR A 50 -7.96 -23.14 38.86
CA THR A 50 -8.93 -24.17 39.24
C THR A 50 -8.23 -25.50 39.43
N ALA A 51 -8.44 -26.04 40.63
CA ALA A 51 -7.87 -27.26 41.16
C ALA A 51 -8.44 -28.54 40.52
N ASP A 52 -7.58 -29.56 40.55
CA ASP A 52 -7.82 -30.99 40.72
C ASP A 52 -8.94 -31.69 39.94
N SER A 53 -8.51 -32.60 39.06
CA SER A 53 -9.04 -33.97 39.03
C SER A 53 -8.04 -34.92 38.38
N GLN A 54 -7.52 -35.83 39.20
CA GLN A 54 -6.69 -36.96 38.79
C GLN A 54 -7.49 -37.93 37.91
N ARG A 55 -6.87 -38.42 36.82
CA ARG A 55 -7.20 -39.75 36.30
C ARG A 55 -5.97 -40.41 35.68
N THR A 56 -5.42 -41.34 36.44
CA THR A 56 -4.44 -42.34 36.04
C THR A 56 -4.93 -43.17 34.86
N HIS A 57 -4.15 -43.22 33.78
CA HIS A 57 -4.03 -44.41 32.95
C HIS A 57 -2.58 -44.56 32.47
N GLN A 58 -1.92 -45.58 33.02
CA GLN A 58 -0.67 -46.13 32.53
C GLN A 58 -0.89 -46.70 31.13
N SER A 59 0.02 -46.43 30.19
CA SER A 59 0.21 -47.30 29.02
C SER A 59 1.62 -47.19 28.44
N ARG A 60 2.41 -48.20 28.80
CA ARG A 60 3.43 -48.93 28.05
C ARG A 60 4.20 -48.21 26.91
N ILE A 61 5.47 -48.01 27.23
CA ILE A 61 6.63 -47.91 26.33
C ILE A 61 6.76 -49.17 25.46
N PRO A 62 7.17 -49.00 24.19
CA PRO A 62 8.13 -49.93 23.57
C PRO A 62 9.45 -49.22 23.24
N GLN A 63 10.54 -49.77 23.76
CA GLN A 63 11.90 -49.51 23.30
C GLN A 63 12.16 -50.28 22.01
N ARG A 64 12.77 -49.63 21.00
CA ARG A 64 13.89 -50.15 20.19
C ARG A 64 14.14 -49.27 18.97
N GLY A 65 15.41 -49.04 18.67
CA GLY A 65 15.84 -48.62 17.33
C GLY A 65 17.02 -47.67 17.29
N GLN A 66 18.16 -48.07 17.85
CA GLN A 66 19.45 -47.51 17.43
C GLN A 66 19.71 -47.92 15.97
N VAL A 67 20.03 -46.96 15.10
CA VAL A 67 20.75 -47.23 13.85
C VAL A 67 21.87 -46.21 13.69
N SER A 68 22.98 -46.76 13.22
CA SER A 68 24.34 -46.23 13.22
C SER A 68 24.62 -45.27 12.07
N SER A 69 25.43 -44.26 12.37
CA SER A 69 26.69 -43.88 11.71
C SER A 69 26.82 -43.79 10.18
N ARG A 70 27.49 -42.68 9.80
CA ARG A 70 28.47 -42.49 8.70
C ARG A 70 27.92 -42.45 7.26
N HIS A 71 28.04 -41.28 6.65
CA HIS A 71 28.80 -41.16 5.41
C HIS A 71 29.55 -39.81 5.35
N THR A 72 30.83 -39.96 5.03
CA THR A 72 31.88 -38.96 4.83
C THR A 72 32.14 -38.81 3.32
N LEU A 73 32.66 -37.63 2.94
CA LEU A 73 33.25 -37.26 1.62
C LEU A 73 32.19 -36.91 0.54
N ARG A 74 32.31 -35.83 -0.23
CA ARG A 74 33.50 -35.33 -0.93
C ARG A 74 33.25 -33.91 -1.50
N PRO A 75 34.23 -32.99 -1.46
CA PRO A 75 34.26 -31.79 -2.28
C PRO A 75 35.27 -31.98 -3.44
N GLU A 76 34.89 -31.65 -4.67
CA GLU A 76 35.81 -31.15 -5.71
C GLU A 76 35.09 -30.81 -7.03
N ASP A 77 35.79 -29.98 -7.80
CA ASP A 77 35.60 -29.56 -9.20
C ASP A 77 34.73 -28.31 -9.44
N MET A 78 35.32 -27.12 -9.56
CA MET A 78 36.21 -26.56 -10.62
C MET A 78 35.46 -25.91 -11.78
N THR A 79 35.98 -24.73 -12.14
CA THR A 79 35.99 -24.11 -13.49
C THR A 79 34.68 -23.55 -14.06
N THR A 80 34.59 -22.23 -14.24
CA THR A 80 35.10 -21.52 -15.43
C THR A 80 34.69 -20.06 -15.40
N GLN A 81 35.68 -19.17 -15.37
CA GLN A 81 35.57 -17.76 -15.78
C GLN A 81 35.02 -17.66 -17.20
N GLN A 82 33.93 -16.91 -17.41
CA GLN A 82 33.69 -16.25 -18.70
C GLN A 82 33.19 -14.82 -18.48
N ARG A 83 34.09 -13.87 -18.77
CA ARG A 83 33.78 -12.46 -19.05
C ARG A 83 33.04 -12.37 -20.39
N PRO A 84 31.96 -11.59 -20.49
CA PRO A 84 31.57 -10.98 -21.75
C PRO A 84 31.82 -9.46 -21.71
N SER A 85 32.84 -9.08 -22.47
CA SER A 85 32.79 -8.05 -23.52
C SER A 85 31.98 -6.77 -23.26
N GLN A 86 32.74 -5.69 -23.03
CA GLN A 86 32.30 -4.30 -23.17
C GLN A 86 31.61 -4.08 -24.53
N ARG A 87 30.31 -3.75 -24.51
CA ARG A 87 29.63 -3.14 -25.65
C ARG A 87 29.76 -1.63 -25.57
N SER A 88 30.41 -1.07 -26.57
CA SER A 88 30.53 0.35 -26.87
C SER A 88 29.15 1.02 -26.99
N LEU A 89 28.97 2.08 -26.20
CA LEU A 89 27.86 3.02 -26.25
C LEU A 89 27.90 3.81 -27.57
N SER A 90 26.86 3.68 -28.38
CA SER A 90 26.64 4.54 -29.54
C SER A 90 25.91 5.82 -29.10
N THR A 91 26.53 6.96 -29.39
CA THR A 91 26.00 8.30 -29.13
C THR A 91 24.81 8.59 -30.04
N PRO A 92 23.62 8.96 -29.52
CA PRO A 92 22.51 9.37 -30.36
C PRO A 92 22.73 10.78 -30.93
N GLN A 93 22.60 10.90 -32.26
CA GLN A 93 22.64 12.16 -33.00
C GLN A 93 21.50 13.11 -32.58
N PRO A 94 21.74 14.44 -32.54
CA PRO A 94 20.70 15.43 -32.26
C PRO A 94 19.74 15.58 -33.45
N ALA A 95 18.47 15.24 -33.23
CA ALA A 95 17.40 15.44 -34.20
C ALA A 95 17.11 16.94 -34.44
N ARG A 96 17.23 17.32 -35.71
CA ARG A 96 17.06 18.66 -36.26
C ARG A 96 15.61 19.12 -36.12
N ARG A 97 15.35 20.08 -35.21
CA ARG A 97 14.04 20.76 -35.07
C ARG A 97 13.68 21.47 -36.38
N ARG A 98 12.62 21.00 -37.07
CA ARG A 98 11.93 21.77 -38.11
C ARG A 98 10.94 22.72 -37.42
N SER A 99 11.24 24.00 -37.51
CA SER A 99 10.35 25.11 -37.15
C SER A 99 9.19 25.19 -38.15
N LEU A 100 7.99 24.83 -37.69
CA LEU A 100 6.74 25.09 -38.40
C LEU A 100 6.23 26.49 -38.01
N SER A 101 6.34 27.42 -38.93
CA SER A 101 5.71 28.74 -38.87
C SER A 101 4.22 28.60 -39.17
N HIS A 102 3.37 28.78 -38.15
CA HIS A 102 1.92 28.92 -38.35
C HIS A 102 1.55 30.37 -38.68
N PRO A 103 0.70 30.62 -39.69
CA PRO A 103 0.19 31.94 -40.00
C PRO A 103 -0.80 32.41 -38.93
N ALA A 104 -0.61 33.65 -38.47
CA ALA A 104 -1.50 34.33 -37.54
C ALA A 104 -2.78 34.77 -38.26
N THR A 105 -3.86 34.01 -38.07
CA THR A 105 -5.20 34.44 -38.48
C THR A 105 -5.85 35.15 -37.29
N SER A 106 -5.87 36.48 -37.32
CA SER A 106 -6.62 37.30 -36.35
C SER A 106 -8.12 37.09 -36.59
N ARG A 107 -8.77 36.30 -35.74
CA ARG A 107 -10.23 36.32 -35.61
C ARG A 107 -10.55 37.09 -34.34
N ASP A 108 -11.29 38.18 -34.50
CA ASP A 108 -11.88 38.92 -33.40
C ASP A 108 -12.71 37.97 -32.51
N PRO A 109 -12.56 38.05 -31.18
CA PRO A 109 -13.34 37.23 -30.26
C PRO A 109 -14.81 37.69 -30.31
N GLU A 110 -15.66 36.82 -30.85
CA GLU A 110 -17.11 36.98 -30.81
C GLU A 110 -17.56 37.07 -29.34
N PRO A 111 -18.42 38.04 -28.98
CA PRO A 111 -18.85 38.25 -27.60
C PRO A 111 -19.59 37.02 -27.09
N ILE A 112 -18.98 36.33 -26.12
CA ILE A 112 -19.54 35.13 -25.49
C ILE A 112 -20.86 35.52 -24.83
N PRO A 113 -22.00 34.94 -25.25
CA PRO A 113 -23.28 35.20 -24.61
C PRO A 113 -23.24 34.75 -23.14
N PRO A 114 -23.89 35.48 -22.23
CA PRO A 114 -23.89 35.15 -20.81
C PRO A 114 -24.44 33.74 -20.59
N LEU A 115 -23.63 32.87 -19.97
CA LEU A 115 -24.02 31.51 -19.57
C LEU A 115 -25.25 31.59 -18.67
N THR A 116 -26.42 31.31 -19.24
CA THR A 116 -27.66 31.14 -18.49
C THR A 116 -27.52 29.90 -17.61
N ARG A 117 -27.63 30.10 -16.29
CA ARG A 117 -27.62 29.02 -15.31
C ARG A 117 -28.76 28.04 -15.66
N PRO A 118 -28.49 26.75 -15.90
CA PRO A 118 -29.54 25.78 -16.19
C PRO A 118 -30.49 25.76 -15.00
N THR A 119 -31.75 26.14 -15.21
CA THR A 119 -32.83 26.09 -14.22
C THR A 119 -33.55 24.73 -14.19
N GLY A 120 -32.97 23.72 -14.86
CA GLY A 120 -33.49 22.35 -14.83
C GLY A 120 -33.39 21.77 -13.42
N ARG A 121 -34.48 21.16 -12.94
CA ARG A 121 -34.47 20.43 -11.68
C ARG A 121 -33.51 19.25 -11.82
N ALA A 122 -32.71 18.96 -10.80
CA ALA A 122 -31.71 17.88 -10.81
C ALA A 122 -32.29 16.49 -11.18
N GLU A 123 -33.60 16.33 -11.05
CA GLU A 123 -34.34 15.09 -11.32
C GLU A 123 -34.58 14.83 -12.82
N GLU A 124 -34.41 15.81 -13.71
CA GLU A 124 -34.76 15.69 -15.14
C GLU A 124 -33.62 15.15 -16.03
N CYS A 125 -32.45 14.80 -15.48
CA CYS A 125 -31.31 14.31 -16.24
C CYS A 125 -30.60 13.11 -15.58
N PRO A 126 -31.26 11.93 -15.46
CA PRO A 126 -30.63 10.72 -14.91
C PRO A 126 -29.41 10.24 -15.73
N GLU A 127 -29.34 10.59 -17.01
CA GLU A 127 -28.18 10.27 -17.87
C GLU A 127 -26.94 11.12 -17.53
N ILE A 128 -27.09 12.32 -16.98
CA ILE A 128 -25.94 13.16 -16.60
C ILE A 128 -25.22 12.59 -15.38
N GLU A 129 -25.91 11.94 -14.44
CA GLU A 129 -25.26 11.22 -13.33
C GLU A 129 -24.47 9.99 -13.78
N THR A 130 -24.88 9.37 -14.89
CA THR A 130 -24.20 8.18 -15.42
C THR A 130 -23.04 8.56 -16.35
N VAL A 131 -23.14 9.73 -17.01
CA VAL A 131 -22.13 10.27 -17.93
C VAL A 131 -21.08 11.13 -17.21
N MET A 132 -21.44 11.77 -16.09
CA MET A 132 -20.48 12.54 -15.29
C MET A 132 -19.77 11.63 -14.28
N PHE A 133 -18.82 10.88 -14.82
CA PHE A 133 -17.68 10.30 -14.10
C PHE A 133 -18.09 9.40 -12.93
N GLY A 134 -18.19 8.10 -13.20
CA GLY A 134 -18.50 7.12 -12.16
C GLY A 134 -17.65 7.32 -10.90
N LYS A 135 -18.19 7.01 -9.73
CA LYS A 135 -17.60 7.25 -8.39
C LYS A 135 -16.12 6.86 -8.19
N TRP A 136 -15.53 6.09 -9.10
CA TRP A 136 -14.13 5.70 -9.15
C TRP A 136 -13.27 6.53 -10.10
N ALA A 137 -13.80 7.66 -10.60
CA ALA A 137 -13.09 8.55 -11.51
C ALA A 137 -11.81 9.10 -10.87
N VAL A 138 -10.78 9.20 -11.69
CA VAL A 138 -9.44 9.64 -11.30
C VAL A 138 -9.33 11.15 -11.35
N GLY A 139 -8.67 11.76 -10.37
CA GLY A 139 -8.29 13.18 -10.37
C GLY A 139 -8.74 13.93 -9.12
N ALA A 140 -8.14 15.08 -8.84
CA ALA A 140 -8.39 15.88 -7.62
C ALA A 140 -9.75 16.60 -7.62
N GLY A 141 -10.43 16.72 -8.76
CA GLY A 141 -11.70 17.45 -8.89
C GLY A 141 -12.95 16.70 -8.39
N TYR A 142 -12.81 15.47 -7.90
CA TYR A 142 -13.94 14.60 -7.57
C TYR A 142 -14.17 14.51 -6.06
N GLY A 143 -15.10 15.33 -5.57
CA GLY A 143 -15.60 15.29 -4.19
C GLY A 143 -14.56 15.65 -3.12
N PRO A 144 -15.01 15.87 -1.87
CA PRO A 144 -14.08 16.11 -0.77
C PRO A 144 -13.35 14.81 -0.39
N VAL A 145 -12.06 14.94 -0.06
CA VAL A 145 -11.32 13.89 0.64
C VAL A 145 -11.52 14.07 2.14
N LEU A 146 -12.03 13.04 2.80
CA LEU A 146 -12.45 13.10 4.19
C LEU A 146 -11.44 12.40 5.11
N GLU A 147 -11.20 12.99 6.27
CA GLU A 147 -10.49 12.29 7.35
C GLU A 147 -11.41 11.26 8.03
N PRO A 148 -10.87 10.13 8.53
CA PRO A 148 -11.67 9.11 9.23
C PRO A 148 -12.54 9.66 10.35
N ARG A 149 -12.05 10.65 11.10
CA ARG A 149 -12.81 11.31 12.18
C ARG A 149 -14.06 12.03 11.65
N ILE A 150 -13.93 12.73 10.52
CA ILE A 150 -15.06 13.43 9.88
C ILE A 150 -16.07 12.42 9.37
N VAL A 151 -15.61 11.35 8.72
CA VAL A 151 -16.48 10.26 8.25
C VAL A 151 -17.25 9.63 9.42
N ALA A 152 -16.58 9.39 10.55
CA ALA A 152 -17.21 8.85 11.76
C ALA A 152 -18.25 9.82 12.35
N SER A 153 -17.93 11.11 12.44
CA SER A 153 -18.87 12.14 12.91
C SER A 153 -20.11 12.26 12.02
N LEU A 154 -19.94 12.09 10.70
CA LEU A 154 -21.03 12.09 9.73
C LEU A 154 -21.78 10.75 9.65
N LYS A 155 -21.31 9.71 10.38
CA LYS A 155 -21.87 8.35 10.35
C LYS A 155 -21.94 7.76 8.94
N ILE A 156 -21.01 8.15 8.08
CA ILE A 156 -20.91 7.62 6.72
C ILE A 156 -20.13 6.30 6.77
N LEU A 157 -20.59 5.31 6.04
CA LEU A 157 -19.86 4.07 5.82
C LEU A 157 -19.23 4.12 4.43
N PRO A 158 -17.90 4.30 4.32
CA PRO A 158 -17.23 4.34 3.04
C PRO A 158 -17.40 3.02 2.30
N ILE A 159 -17.80 3.12 1.04
CA ILE A 159 -17.88 1.99 0.12
C ILE A 159 -16.49 1.78 -0.44
N LEU A 160 -15.95 0.57 -0.28
CA LEU A 160 -14.66 0.19 -0.82
C LEU A 160 -14.73 0.03 -2.35
N ASN A 161 -13.63 0.32 -3.06
CA ASN A 161 -13.54 0.07 -4.50
C ASN A 161 -13.74 -1.44 -4.77
N PRO A 162 -14.65 -1.83 -5.68
CA PRO A 162 -14.92 -3.23 -6.01
C PRO A 162 -13.67 -4.03 -6.35
N VAL A 163 -12.62 -3.40 -6.87
CA VAL A 163 -11.33 -4.05 -7.19
C VAL A 163 -10.67 -4.74 -5.99
N PHE A 164 -11.01 -4.32 -4.76
CA PHE A 164 -10.55 -4.95 -3.52
C PHE A 164 -11.46 -6.06 -2.99
N SER A 165 -12.55 -6.36 -3.68
CA SER A 165 -13.43 -7.46 -3.28
C SER A 165 -12.70 -8.79 -3.42
N ALA A 166 -13.04 -9.74 -2.55
CA ALA A 166 -12.58 -11.10 -2.72
C ALA A 166 -13.03 -11.66 -4.09
N PRO A 167 -12.23 -12.53 -4.73
CA PRO A 167 -12.57 -13.11 -6.02
C PRO A 167 -13.92 -13.83 -5.96
N SER A 168 -14.79 -13.52 -6.91
CA SER A 168 -16.10 -14.14 -7.06
C SER A 168 -16.47 -14.13 -8.55
N PRO A 169 -17.20 -15.14 -9.06
CA PRO A 169 -17.55 -15.21 -10.48
C PRO A 169 -18.28 -13.94 -10.94
N GLY A 170 -17.69 -13.23 -11.91
CA GLY A 170 -18.24 -11.99 -12.47
C GLY A 170 -17.87 -10.71 -11.70
N ASN A 171 -17.16 -10.81 -10.56
CA ASN A 171 -16.72 -9.65 -9.80
C ASN A 171 -15.31 -9.20 -10.18
N ASP A 172 -15.14 -7.89 -10.10
CA ASP A 172 -13.86 -7.20 -10.20
C ASP A 172 -12.94 -7.59 -9.03
N HIS A 173 -11.72 -8.03 -9.30
CA HIS A 173 -10.75 -8.39 -8.26
C HIS A 173 -9.30 -8.21 -8.73
N ILE A 174 -8.39 -8.14 -7.77
CA ILE A 174 -6.95 -8.04 -8.02
C ILE A 174 -6.30 -9.41 -7.92
N ILE A 175 -5.46 -9.75 -8.90
CA ILE A 175 -4.48 -10.82 -8.83
C ILE A 175 -3.13 -10.18 -8.55
N TRP A 176 -2.63 -10.36 -7.34
CA TRP A 176 -1.32 -9.86 -6.94
C TRP A 176 -0.70 -10.73 -5.84
N ASN A 177 0.57 -11.06 -6.04
CA ASN A 177 1.38 -11.72 -5.03
C ASN A 177 2.31 -10.68 -4.38
N MET A 178 2.19 -10.53 -3.06
CA MET A 178 2.88 -9.52 -2.27
C MET A 178 4.41 -9.70 -2.21
N MET A 179 4.94 -10.84 -2.67
CA MET A 179 6.39 -11.02 -2.89
C MET A 179 6.93 -10.12 -3.99
N PHE A 180 6.09 -9.73 -4.96
CA PHE A 180 6.51 -8.95 -6.11
C PHE A 180 5.98 -7.52 -6.04
N HIS A 181 6.74 -6.61 -6.64
CA HIS A 181 6.37 -5.20 -6.73
C HIS A 181 4.94 -5.02 -7.32
N PRO A 182 4.12 -4.07 -6.83
CA PRO A 182 2.74 -3.87 -7.29
C PRO A 182 2.54 -3.67 -8.79
N SER A 183 3.59 -3.34 -9.54
CA SER A 183 3.53 -3.29 -11.01
C SER A 183 3.20 -4.63 -11.66
N THR A 184 3.34 -5.74 -10.95
CA THR A 184 2.92 -7.08 -11.42
C THR A 184 1.45 -7.37 -11.17
N ALA A 185 0.75 -6.51 -10.40
CA ALA A 185 -0.66 -6.66 -10.12
C ALA A 185 -1.49 -6.54 -11.42
N ARG A 186 -2.53 -7.36 -11.49
CA ARG A 186 -3.52 -7.33 -12.56
C ARG A 186 -4.91 -7.24 -11.98
N ARG A 187 -5.78 -6.50 -12.64
CA ARG A 187 -7.20 -6.48 -12.32
C ARG A 187 -7.92 -7.41 -13.28
N VAL A 188 -8.83 -8.23 -12.79
CA VAL A 188 -9.69 -9.05 -13.63
C VAL A 188 -11.11 -8.54 -13.53
N ARG A 189 -11.66 -8.10 -14.67
CA ARG A 189 -13.06 -7.63 -14.76
C ARG A 189 -13.71 -8.30 -15.96
N ASN A 190 -14.80 -9.05 -15.72
CA ASN A 190 -15.52 -9.78 -16.77
C ASN A 190 -14.60 -10.67 -17.63
N GLY A 191 -13.58 -11.28 -17.01
CA GLY A 191 -12.58 -12.11 -17.68
C GLY A 191 -11.49 -11.35 -18.46
N VAL A 192 -11.54 -10.02 -18.50
CA VAL A 192 -10.51 -9.18 -19.10
C VAL A 192 -9.48 -8.79 -18.04
N GLU A 193 -8.20 -9.07 -18.31
CA GLU A 193 -7.09 -8.63 -17.48
C GLU A 193 -6.65 -7.21 -17.85
N GLU A 194 -6.65 -6.30 -16.88
CA GLU A 194 -6.14 -4.95 -17.00
C GLU A 194 -4.82 -4.81 -16.21
N PRO A 195 -3.77 -4.17 -16.78
CA PRO A 195 -2.50 -4.00 -16.09
C PRO A 195 -2.59 -2.96 -14.98
N PHE A 196 -1.77 -3.08 -13.92
CA PHE A 196 -1.73 -2.14 -12.78
C PHE A 196 -1.79 -0.66 -13.16
N ALA A 197 -1.10 -0.27 -14.24
CA ALA A 197 -1.05 1.12 -14.70
C ALA A 197 -2.43 1.72 -15.04
N SER A 198 -3.43 0.92 -15.44
CA SER A 198 -4.76 1.41 -15.84
C SER A 198 -5.62 1.81 -14.64
N PHE A 199 -5.48 1.12 -13.50
CA PHE A 199 -6.39 1.27 -12.36
C PHE A 199 -5.72 1.80 -11.08
N ARG A 200 -4.39 1.91 -11.03
CA ARG A 200 -3.66 2.36 -9.82
C ARG A 200 -4.08 3.72 -9.26
N TYR A 201 -4.65 4.59 -10.11
CA TYR A 201 -5.07 5.93 -9.71
C TYR A 201 -6.54 6.02 -9.31
N GLU A 202 -7.30 4.92 -9.42
CA GLU A 202 -8.67 4.87 -8.92
C GLU A 202 -8.67 5.08 -7.40
N PRO A 203 -9.67 5.80 -6.84
CA PRO A 203 -9.78 5.95 -5.40
C PRO A 203 -10.11 4.61 -4.75
N ALA A 204 -9.59 4.39 -3.55
CA ALA A 204 -9.78 3.15 -2.82
C ALA A 204 -11.15 3.06 -2.13
N SER A 205 -11.80 4.20 -1.85
CA SER A 205 -13.16 4.28 -1.30
C SER A 205 -13.96 5.44 -1.88
N SER A 206 -15.28 5.37 -1.69
CA SER A 206 -16.22 6.46 -1.87
C SER A 206 -17.08 6.62 -0.61
N PRO A 207 -17.06 7.79 0.07
CA PRO A 207 -16.23 8.95 -0.22
C PRO A 207 -14.73 8.64 -0.08
N ARG A 208 -13.91 9.49 -0.68
CA ARG A 208 -12.45 9.37 -0.65
C ARG A 208 -11.94 9.65 0.76
N MET A 209 -10.95 8.89 1.21
CA MET A 209 -10.39 9.03 2.55
C MET A 209 -8.91 9.38 2.52
N THR A 210 -8.41 10.04 3.56
CA THR A 210 -6.96 10.34 3.69
C THR A 210 -6.14 9.15 4.17
N ILE A 211 -6.74 8.24 4.93
CA ILE A 211 -6.09 7.10 5.61
C ILE A 211 -7.02 5.90 5.62
N PHE A 212 -6.47 4.71 5.38
CA PHE A 212 -7.07 3.41 5.70
C PHE A 212 -6.26 2.71 6.79
N ASN A 213 -6.93 2.05 7.71
CA ASN A 213 -6.30 1.14 8.67
C ASN A 213 -6.58 -0.30 8.23
N VAL A 214 -5.54 -1.14 8.14
CA VAL A 214 -5.69 -2.53 7.73
C VAL A 214 -5.21 -3.47 8.83
N ILE A 215 -6.04 -4.46 9.14
CA ILE A 215 -5.73 -5.57 10.03
C ILE A 215 -5.87 -6.90 9.28
N SER A 216 -5.31 -7.98 9.80
CA SER A 216 -5.51 -9.31 9.22
C SER A 216 -5.50 -10.38 10.30
N PRO A 217 -6.18 -11.52 10.10
CA PRO A 217 -5.96 -12.73 10.89
C PRO A 217 -4.51 -13.23 10.83
N SER A 218 -3.81 -12.96 9.73
CA SER A 218 -2.46 -13.45 9.49
C SER A 218 -1.38 -12.72 10.29
N PHE A 219 -1.67 -11.52 10.84
CA PHE A 219 -0.71 -10.76 11.63
C PHE A 219 -1.34 -9.90 12.74
N PRO A 220 -0.62 -9.66 13.85
CA PRO A 220 -1.17 -9.01 15.04
C PRO A 220 -1.09 -7.48 15.05
N TRP A 221 -0.46 -6.85 14.06
CA TRP A 221 -0.35 -5.37 13.96
C TRP A 221 -1.45 -4.74 13.11
N ILE A 222 -1.48 -3.41 13.08
CA ILE A 222 -2.36 -2.57 12.26
C ILE A 222 -1.47 -1.82 11.27
N LEU A 223 -1.93 -1.71 10.02
CA LEU A 223 -1.24 -0.99 8.95
C LEU A 223 -1.96 0.31 8.64
N ASP A 224 -1.26 1.43 8.78
CA ASP A 224 -1.76 2.76 8.44
C ASP A 224 -1.40 3.08 6.97
N LEU A 225 -2.35 2.87 6.05
CA LEU A 225 -2.17 3.16 4.63
C LEU A 225 -2.60 4.59 4.34
N ARG A 226 -1.63 5.46 4.02
CA ARG A 226 -1.87 6.90 3.84
C ARG A 226 -1.85 7.27 2.36
N SER A 227 -2.67 8.25 1.98
CA SER A 227 -2.61 8.82 0.64
C SER A 227 -1.28 9.53 0.39
N LYS A 228 -0.74 9.38 -0.82
CA LYS A 228 0.41 10.18 -1.28
C LYS A 228 0.03 11.63 -1.63
N ASP A 229 -1.21 11.85 -2.07
CA ASP A 229 -1.75 13.19 -2.35
C ASP A 229 -3.07 13.40 -1.58
N PRO A 230 -3.06 14.23 -0.52
CA PRO A 230 -4.25 14.44 0.31
C PRO A 230 -5.45 15.01 -0.45
N ASN A 231 -5.26 15.62 -1.62
CA ASN A 231 -6.36 16.14 -2.45
C ASN A 231 -7.04 15.05 -3.31
N VAL A 232 -6.39 13.90 -3.49
CA VAL A 232 -6.93 12.74 -4.21
C VAL A 232 -7.50 11.71 -3.25
N GLY A 233 -6.88 11.58 -2.06
CA GLY A 233 -7.21 10.52 -1.11
C GLY A 233 -6.48 9.23 -1.42
N VAL A 234 -6.72 8.19 -0.63
CA VAL A 234 -6.07 6.88 -0.78
C VAL A 234 -6.49 6.28 -2.12
N THR A 235 -5.52 5.96 -2.98
CA THR A 235 -5.75 5.29 -4.26
C THR A 235 -5.50 3.80 -4.16
N VAL A 236 -5.95 3.03 -5.15
CA VAL A 236 -5.64 1.59 -5.26
C VAL A 236 -4.14 1.36 -5.25
N GLY A 237 -3.40 2.20 -5.99
CA GLY A 237 -1.95 2.13 -6.05
C GLY A 237 -1.26 2.44 -4.73
N ASP A 238 -1.79 3.36 -3.93
CA ASP A 238 -1.26 3.64 -2.58
C ASP A 238 -1.41 2.42 -1.67
N VAL A 239 -2.60 1.79 -1.65
CA VAL A 239 -2.84 0.58 -0.86
C VAL A 239 -1.84 -0.51 -1.20
N LEU A 240 -1.70 -0.88 -2.49
CA LEU A 240 -0.79 -1.96 -2.87
C LEU A 240 0.69 -1.59 -2.63
N SER A 241 1.06 -0.32 -2.85
CA SER A 241 2.44 0.15 -2.62
C SER A 241 2.81 0.12 -1.14
N GLU A 242 1.96 0.65 -0.27
CA GLU A 242 2.22 0.70 1.17
C GLU A 242 2.24 -0.71 1.77
N LEU A 243 1.32 -1.60 1.36
CA LEU A 243 1.37 -3.02 1.75
C LEU A 243 2.68 -3.68 1.34
N PHE A 244 3.10 -3.49 0.08
CA PHE A 244 4.36 -4.03 -0.42
C PHE A 244 5.54 -3.54 0.43
N LEU A 245 5.69 -2.22 0.57
CA LEU A 245 6.79 -1.62 1.33
C LEU A 245 6.82 -2.10 2.77
N TYR A 246 5.65 -2.22 3.41
CA TYR A 246 5.54 -2.69 4.78
C TYR A 246 6.04 -4.14 4.93
N PHE A 247 5.63 -5.04 4.04
CA PHE A 247 6.06 -6.44 4.12
C PHE A 247 7.52 -6.66 3.74
N GLN A 248 8.17 -5.71 3.06
CA GLN A 248 9.61 -5.75 2.80
C GLN A 248 10.47 -5.36 4.01
N VAL A 249 9.87 -4.80 5.07
CA VAL A 249 10.61 -4.43 6.30
C VAL A 249 11.16 -5.68 6.98
N GLY A 250 12.38 -5.58 7.50
CA GLY A 250 13.02 -6.66 8.26
C GLY A 250 12.28 -6.97 9.55
N LEU A 251 12.04 -8.26 9.83
CA LEU A 251 11.42 -8.72 11.06
C LEU A 251 12.40 -8.57 12.23
N ASN A 252 11.95 -7.95 13.32
CA ASN A 252 12.79 -7.73 14.49
C ASN A 252 13.01 -9.04 15.27
N SER A 253 14.24 -9.31 15.72
CA SER A 253 14.54 -10.47 16.55
C SER A 253 13.73 -10.50 17.85
N VAL A 254 13.44 -9.34 18.44
CA VAL A 254 12.64 -9.23 19.67
C VAL A 254 11.21 -9.71 19.45
N GLU A 255 10.63 -9.48 18.28
CA GLU A 255 9.29 -9.96 17.94
C GLU A 255 9.30 -11.46 17.70
N LEU A 256 10.34 -11.96 17.05
CA LEU A 256 10.55 -13.39 16.80
C LEU A 256 10.78 -14.18 18.09
N ASP A 257 11.38 -13.58 19.12
CA ASP A 257 11.60 -14.24 20.41
C ASP A 257 10.31 -14.31 21.26
N ARG A 258 9.28 -13.53 20.93
CA ARG A 258 7.98 -13.54 21.62
C ARG A 258 7.02 -14.63 21.11
N VAL A 259 7.26 -15.16 19.92
CA VAL A 259 6.43 -16.23 19.35
C VAL A 259 6.87 -17.61 19.87
N SER A 260 5.99 -18.61 19.74
CA SER A 260 6.34 -19.98 20.09
C SER A 260 7.47 -20.50 19.19
N SER A 261 8.29 -21.42 19.72
CA SER A 261 9.39 -22.04 18.95
C SER A 261 8.91 -22.71 17.67
N GLN A 262 7.72 -23.33 17.71
CA GLN A 262 7.10 -23.93 16.53
C GLN A 262 6.74 -22.89 15.47
N TYR A 263 6.11 -21.78 15.85
CA TYR A 263 5.73 -20.72 14.91
C TYR A 263 6.98 -20.03 14.33
N ARG A 264 8.00 -19.80 15.15
CA ARG A 264 9.32 -19.31 14.72
C ARG A 264 9.93 -20.22 13.66
N ALA A 265 9.88 -21.54 13.84
CA ALA A 265 10.38 -22.49 12.84
C ALA A 265 9.63 -22.36 11.51
N SER A 266 8.30 -22.21 11.55
CA SER A 266 7.49 -21.97 10.34
C SER A 266 7.85 -20.66 9.63
N ILE A 267 8.11 -19.57 10.37
CA ILE A 267 8.58 -18.30 9.78
C ILE A 267 9.95 -18.51 9.09
N MET A 268 10.88 -19.23 9.72
CA MET A 268 12.19 -19.50 9.15
C MET A 268 12.10 -20.37 7.89
N GLU A 269 11.20 -21.34 7.87
CA GLU A 269 10.91 -22.16 6.69
C GLU A 269 10.32 -21.32 5.55
N ALA A 270 9.35 -20.44 5.85
CA ALA A 270 8.77 -19.52 4.87
C ALA A 270 9.82 -18.59 4.24
N ASN A 271 10.75 -18.06 5.04
CA ASN A 271 11.89 -17.28 4.55
C ASN A 271 12.76 -18.12 3.60
N SER A 272 13.13 -19.33 4.01
CA SER A 272 13.93 -20.22 3.17
C SER A 272 13.25 -20.52 1.82
N ALA A 273 11.93 -20.74 1.83
CA ALA A 273 11.14 -20.96 0.62
C ALA A 273 11.12 -19.71 -0.28
N ARG A 274 10.89 -18.52 0.29
CA ARG A 274 10.88 -17.24 -0.44
C ARG A 274 12.23 -16.97 -1.12
N ARG A 275 13.34 -17.21 -0.42
CA ARG A 275 14.71 -17.04 -0.97
C ARG A 275 14.98 -17.94 -2.18
N GLY A 276 14.28 -19.06 -2.32
CA GLY A 276 14.35 -19.91 -3.51
C GLY A 276 13.62 -19.32 -4.73
N LEU A 277 12.65 -18.43 -4.51
CA LEU A 277 11.80 -17.86 -5.58
C LEU A 277 12.26 -16.48 -6.05
N VAL A 278 12.86 -15.68 -5.17
CA VAL A 278 13.32 -14.32 -5.48
C VAL A 278 14.86 -14.29 -5.41
N PRO A 279 15.56 -14.31 -6.56
CA PRO A 279 17.03 -14.44 -6.61
C PRO A 279 17.82 -13.23 -6.13
N GLU A 280 17.16 -12.10 -5.86
CA GLU A 280 17.83 -10.88 -5.40
C GLU A 280 18.43 -11.04 -4.00
N GLU A 281 19.36 -10.13 -3.65
CA GLU A 281 20.02 -9.95 -2.34
C GLU A 281 18.99 -9.65 -1.23
N SER A 282 18.11 -10.61 -0.99
CA SER A 282 16.92 -10.45 -0.20
C SER A 282 17.31 -10.32 1.26
N PHE A 283 16.99 -9.13 1.77
CA PHE A 283 17.06 -8.75 3.18
C PHE A 283 16.55 -9.89 4.07
N GLY A 284 17.32 -10.23 5.12
CA GLY A 284 17.20 -11.44 5.94
C GLY A 284 15.80 -11.99 6.22
N LEU A 285 15.32 -11.90 7.46
CA LEU A 285 13.93 -12.20 7.79
C LEU A 285 13.10 -10.94 7.57
N GLN A 286 11.98 -11.04 6.86
CA GLN A 286 11.08 -9.93 6.58
C GLN A 286 9.71 -10.13 7.25
N LEU A 287 8.94 -9.05 7.41
CA LEU A 287 7.56 -9.14 7.89
C LEU A 287 6.69 -9.99 6.95
N LEU A 288 7.02 -10.08 5.66
CA LEU A 288 6.36 -10.99 4.72
C LEU A 288 6.44 -12.46 5.17
N ASP A 289 7.55 -12.87 5.80
CA ASP A 289 7.76 -14.26 6.25
C ASP A 289 6.79 -14.64 7.39
N TRP A 290 6.22 -13.65 8.08
CA TRP A 290 5.17 -13.85 9.08
C TRP A 290 3.89 -14.43 8.48
N LEU A 291 3.65 -14.22 7.19
CA LEU A 291 2.46 -14.73 6.49
C LEU A 291 2.55 -16.23 6.18
N LEU A 292 3.66 -16.90 6.52
CA LEU A 292 3.86 -18.35 6.35
C LEU A 292 3.57 -18.85 4.92
N GLY A 293 3.86 -18.03 3.91
CA GLY A 293 3.62 -18.36 2.50
C GLY A 293 2.26 -17.91 1.96
N SER A 294 1.33 -17.41 2.80
CA SER A 294 0.06 -16.80 2.38
C SER A 294 0.27 -15.41 1.78
N THR A 295 0.99 -15.36 0.65
CA THR A 295 1.48 -14.13 0.01
C THR A 295 0.56 -13.63 -1.09
N GLN A 296 -0.48 -14.39 -1.46
CA GLN A 296 -1.46 -13.95 -2.44
C GLN A 296 -2.46 -12.99 -1.78
N PHE A 297 -2.57 -11.77 -2.31
CA PHE A 297 -3.57 -10.82 -1.89
C PHE A 297 -4.94 -11.24 -2.46
N VAL A 298 -5.92 -11.43 -1.57
CA VAL A 298 -7.29 -11.82 -1.95
C VAL A 298 -8.19 -10.60 -2.02
N GLY A 299 -8.05 -9.67 -1.08
CA GLY A 299 -8.88 -8.48 -1.02
C GLY A 299 -8.90 -7.83 0.35
N LEU A 300 -9.72 -6.80 0.48
CA LEU A 300 -10.05 -6.13 1.72
C LEU A 300 -11.56 -6.26 1.97
N SER A 301 -11.94 -6.54 3.20
CA SER A 301 -13.34 -6.64 3.61
C SER A 301 -13.59 -5.86 4.89
N ARG A 302 -14.86 -5.52 5.14
CA ARG A 302 -15.27 -4.93 6.42
C ARG A 302 -15.93 -6.00 7.27
N ASP A 303 -15.13 -6.76 8.01
CA ASP A 303 -15.62 -7.77 8.94
C ASP A 303 -15.74 -7.18 10.35
N THR A 304 -16.94 -6.71 10.70
CA THR A 304 -17.21 -6.13 12.03
C THR A 304 -17.05 -7.15 13.14
N ARG A 305 -17.36 -8.43 12.89
CA ARG A 305 -17.23 -9.50 13.90
C ARG A 305 -15.77 -9.74 14.23
N TYR A 306 -14.90 -9.78 13.22
CA TYR A 306 -13.46 -9.92 13.45
C TYR A 306 -12.89 -8.72 14.21
N ILE A 307 -13.30 -7.50 13.86
CA ILE A 307 -12.87 -6.26 14.54
C ILE A 307 -13.28 -6.27 16.03
N GLU A 308 -14.53 -6.61 16.31
CA GLU A 308 -15.08 -6.72 17.67
C GLU A 308 -14.35 -7.79 18.48
N ASN A 309 -14.11 -8.97 17.88
CA ASN A 309 -13.37 -10.06 18.52
C ASN A 309 -11.92 -9.66 18.87
N ARG A 310 -11.32 -8.72 18.13
CA ARG A 310 -10.00 -8.16 18.41
C ARG A 310 -10.05 -7.01 19.42
N ASN A 311 -11.22 -6.71 20.01
CA ASN A 311 -11.48 -5.60 20.92
C ASN A 311 -11.03 -4.25 20.36
N MET A 312 -11.14 -4.06 19.04
CA MET A 312 -10.80 -2.80 18.38
C MET A 312 -12.04 -1.92 18.20
N PRO A 313 -11.91 -0.60 18.29
CA PRO A 313 -13.03 0.30 18.03
C PRO A 313 -13.46 0.18 16.57
N LEU A 314 -14.77 0.11 16.33
CA LEU A 314 -15.33 0.15 14.98
C LEU A 314 -15.08 1.54 14.37
N SER A 315 -14.12 1.61 13.46
CA SER A 315 -13.73 2.84 12.75
C SER A 315 -14.12 2.74 11.27
N PRO A 316 -14.54 3.84 10.61
CA PRO A 316 -14.95 3.78 9.20
C PRO A 316 -13.82 3.46 8.22
N ASP A 317 -12.57 3.65 8.63
CA ASP A 317 -11.34 3.40 7.87
C ASP A 317 -10.71 2.02 8.13
N LEU A 318 -11.30 1.20 9.00
CA LEU A 318 -10.72 -0.10 9.39
C LEU A 318 -11.23 -1.24 8.50
N TYR A 319 -10.29 -1.89 7.81
CA TYR A 319 -10.53 -3.01 6.90
C TYR A 319 -9.72 -4.24 7.28
N VAL A 320 -10.25 -5.41 6.95
CA VAL A 320 -9.62 -6.71 7.16
C VAL A 320 -9.03 -7.21 5.84
N MET A 321 -7.73 -7.45 5.83
CA MET A 321 -7.02 -8.01 4.69
C MET A 321 -7.11 -9.53 4.68
N LEU A 322 -7.50 -10.03 3.52
CA LEU A 322 -7.62 -11.44 3.23
C LEU A 322 -6.40 -11.87 2.39
N THR A 323 -5.80 -12.99 2.79
CA THR A 323 -4.64 -13.59 2.12
C THR A 323 -4.89 -15.06 1.90
N THR A 324 -4.29 -15.63 0.86
CA THR A 324 -4.32 -17.08 0.60
C THR A 324 -2.93 -17.60 0.23
N LEU A 325 -2.75 -18.92 0.33
CA LEU A 325 -1.55 -19.61 -0.14
C LEU A 325 -1.47 -19.53 -1.68
N VAL A 326 -0.25 -19.48 -2.19
CA VAL A 326 -0.02 -19.51 -3.63
C VAL A 326 -0.46 -20.88 -4.16
N GLY A 327 -1.49 -20.90 -5.01
CA GLY A 327 -2.01 -22.12 -5.66
C GLY A 327 -3.35 -22.64 -5.14
N GLU A 328 -3.97 -21.98 -4.16
CA GLU A 328 -5.30 -22.36 -3.62
C GLU A 328 -6.45 -21.48 -4.17
N SER A 329 -6.20 -20.64 -5.17
CA SER A 329 -7.15 -19.66 -5.71
C SER A 329 -8.09 -20.19 -6.77
#